data_AF-A0A1E7HZX3-F1
#
_entry.id   AF-A0A1E7HZX3-F1
#
_cell.length_a   1.000
_cell.length_b   1.000
_cell.length_c   1.000
_cell.angle_alpha   90.00
_cell.angle_beta   90.00
_cell.angle_gamma   90.00
#
_symmetry.space_group_name_H-M   'P 1'
#
loop_
_entity.id
_entity.type
_entity.pdbx_description
1 polymer ?
#
loop_
_entity_poly.entity_id
_entity_poly.type
_entity_poly.pdbx_seq_one_letter_code
_entity_poly.pdbx_strand_id
1 'polypeptide(L)'
;METSAAKAQSMGIEADAQKASMLGKLEAKKLEMKEGLKKLEAKDLPGVAKEKFEKQGLDPDAIRPLTREEVHRMHDQGKSIAGAILSGVNLSELDLTGADLTGCQIKGTNFTGTCLDNAKLVQTMGKEADFTKASLKGADFERAMLSKAVFNESDLTGATARQAAFKGSSFAGATLDDADFHMAILEKTDFTKASLNGARISMCMVSGKADKANFRNADIKKCIFKESSLDGADFGKASIHESLFNGAKGKKVNFIGANLDKIRTGRNAEFPDANFTGATLRNAGLRETDFTGSDFRGANLESAMIDNSRLVRTNFNGASAKGARFTKSNLEGASMRAFNLFMGGMRKARLVDTDLRGSNLFAVDFYKSVVGGTRFEGANLKRSQLHGKVDLLDDES
;
A
#
# COMPACT_ATOMS: atom_id res chain seq x y z
N MET A 1 -30.80 19.01 82.39
CA MET A 1 -31.34 18.81 81.03
C MET A 1 -30.68 19.83 80.13
N GLU A 2 -29.61 19.45 79.41
CA GLU A 2 -29.18 20.24 78.25
C GLU A 2 -30.34 20.20 77.25
N THR A 3 -30.82 21.38 76.87
CA THR A 3 -31.93 21.51 75.93
C THR A 3 -31.50 21.02 74.55
N SER A 4 -32.39 20.33 73.84
CA SER A 4 -32.14 19.81 72.48
C SER A 4 -31.59 20.88 71.51
N ALA A 5 -31.85 22.17 71.79
CA ALA A 5 -31.31 23.32 71.08
C ALA A 5 -29.78 23.51 71.24
N ALA A 6 -29.23 23.35 72.45
CA ALA A 6 -27.79 23.51 72.69
C ALA A 6 -26.98 22.39 72.02
N LYS A 7 -27.52 21.17 72.03
CA LYS A 7 -26.92 20.01 71.35
C LYS A 7 -26.95 20.15 69.82
N ALA A 8 -28.04 20.67 69.26
CA ALA A 8 -28.14 20.98 67.83
C ALA A 8 -27.14 22.07 67.40
N GLN A 9 -26.92 23.09 68.24
CA GLN A 9 -25.96 24.17 67.95
C GLN A 9 -24.51 23.68 67.99
N SER A 10 -24.15 22.83 68.97
CA SER A 10 -22.84 22.18 69.05
C SER A 10 -22.57 21.28 67.85
N MET A 11 -23.56 20.46 67.43
CA MET A 11 -23.43 19.61 66.24
C MET A 11 -23.29 20.44 64.96
N GLY A 12 -23.95 21.61 64.88
CA GLY A 12 -23.79 22.55 63.77
C GLY A 12 -22.37 23.11 63.65
N ILE A 13 -21.80 23.56 64.77
CA ILE A 13 -20.42 24.09 64.81
C ILE A 13 -19.39 23.02 64.44
N GLU A 14 -19.57 21.79 64.92
CA GLU A 14 -18.67 20.68 64.63
C GLU A 14 -18.77 20.23 63.15
N ALA A 15 -19.99 20.21 62.60
CA ALA A 15 -20.21 19.94 61.17
C ALA A 15 -19.58 21.01 60.27
N ASP A 16 -19.67 22.29 60.65
CA ASP A 16 -19.04 23.39 59.92
C ASP A 16 -17.51 23.32 59.99
N ALA A 17 -16.94 22.95 61.13
CA ALA A 17 -15.49 22.74 61.29
C ALA A 17 -14.98 21.55 60.45
N GLN A 18 -15.72 20.44 60.42
CA GLN A 18 -15.39 19.28 59.58
C GLN A 18 -15.48 19.63 58.09
N LYS A 19 -16.50 20.40 57.70
CA LYS A 19 -16.66 20.88 56.31
C LYS A 19 -15.51 21.80 55.91
N ALA A 20 -15.10 22.73 56.77
CA ALA A 20 -13.96 23.60 56.53
C ALA A 20 -12.64 22.81 56.38
N SER A 21 -12.40 21.81 57.23
CA SER A 21 -11.23 20.94 57.13
C SER A 21 -11.21 20.12 55.83
N MET A 22 -12.36 19.57 55.42
CA MET A 22 -12.47 18.85 54.15
C MET A 22 -12.25 19.76 52.94
N LEU A 23 -12.81 20.97 52.96
CA LEU A 23 -12.60 21.96 51.90
C LEU A 23 -11.11 22.35 51.78
N GLY A 24 -10.43 22.58 52.91
CA GLY A 24 -8.99 22.87 52.91
C GLY A 24 -8.15 21.72 52.33
N LYS A 25 -8.46 20.47 52.68
CA LYS A 25 -7.79 19.28 52.11
C LYS A 25 -8.07 19.14 50.61
N LEU A 26 -9.29 19.47 50.16
CA LEU A 26 -9.67 19.43 48.75
C LEU A 26 -8.95 20.50 47.93
N GLU A 27 -8.79 21.71 48.48
CA GLU A 27 -8.04 22.79 47.83
C GLU A 27 -6.54 22.48 47.73
N ALA A 28 -5.94 21.93 48.79
CA ALA A 28 -4.54 21.48 48.76
C ALA A 28 -4.32 20.41 47.66
N LYS A 29 -5.21 19.41 47.57
CA LYS A 29 -5.16 18.39 46.50
C LYS A 29 -5.36 18.98 45.10
N LYS A 30 -6.24 19.97 44.94
CA LYS A 30 -6.43 20.66 43.65
C LYS A 30 -5.17 21.40 43.23
N LEU A 31 -4.46 22.00 44.17
CA LEU A 31 -3.20 22.70 43.91
C LEU A 31 -2.10 21.71 43.49
N GLU A 32 -1.92 20.61 44.24
CA GLU A 32 -0.98 19.53 43.87
C GLU A 32 -1.29 18.94 42.48
N MET A 33 -2.58 18.71 42.17
CA MET A 33 -3.00 18.20 40.87
C MET A 33 -2.70 19.21 39.75
N LYS A 34 -2.90 20.50 39.98
CA LYS A 34 -2.61 21.57 39.01
C LYS A 34 -1.11 21.73 38.76
N GLU A 35 -0.29 21.59 39.79
CA GLU A 35 1.17 21.54 39.65
C GLU A 35 1.63 20.26 38.94
N GLY A 36 1.03 19.12 39.27
CA GLY A 36 1.29 17.84 38.59
C GLY A 36 0.95 17.91 37.10
N LEU A 37 -0.18 18.51 36.73
CA LEU A 37 -0.58 18.76 35.35
C LEU A 37 0.41 19.69 34.63
N LYS A 38 0.85 20.79 35.27
CA LYS A 38 1.88 21.68 34.70
C LYS A 38 3.21 20.97 34.47
N LYS A 39 3.65 20.10 35.39
CA LYS A 39 4.87 19.29 35.23
C LYS A 39 4.72 18.25 34.11
N LEU A 40 3.53 17.66 33.97
CA LEU A 40 3.19 16.75 32.87
C LEU A 40 3.22 17.48 31.51
N GLU A 41 2.69 18.70 31.45
CA GLU A 41 2.74 19.58 30.28
C GLU A 41 4.17 20.01 29.94
N ALA A 42 5.01 20.22 30.95
CA ALA A 42 6.44 20.52 30.81
C ALA A 42 7.31 19.29 30.49
N LYS A 43 6.73 18.08 30.43
CA LYS A 43 7.44 16.80 30.29
C LYS A 43 8.50 16.53 31.37
N ASP A 44 8.37 17.16 32.54
CA ASP A 44 9.24 16.87 33.68
C ASP A 44 8.77 15.63 34.43
N LEU A 45 9.67 14.68 34.68
CA LEU A 45 9.37 13.52 35.52
C LEU A 45 8.98 13.98 36.94
N PRO A 46 7.85 13.50 37.50
CA PRO A 46 7.53 13.70 38.91
C PRO A 46 8.67 13.17 39.80
N GLY A 47 8.97 13.83 40.93
CA GLY A 47 10.10 13.46 41.81
C GLY A 47 10.08 11.99 42.26
N VAL A 48 8.88 11.44 42.53
CA VAL A 48 8.67 10.04 42.89
C VAL A 48 9.06 9.07 41.75
N ALA A 49 8.90 9.50 40.50
CA ALA A 49 9.35 8.73 39.34
C ALA A 49 10.88 8.80 39.22
N LYS A 50 11.50 9.99 39.38
CA LYS A 50 12.97 10.15 39.32
C LYS A 50 13.69 9.23 40.30
N GLU A 51 13.27 9.22 41.57
CA GLU A 51 13.85 8.33 42.59
C GLU A 51 13.71 6.83 42.23
N LYS A 52 12.62 6.46 41.55
CA LYS A 52 12.38 5.07 41.12
C LYS A 52 13.29 4.67 39.96
N PHE A 53 13.58 5.60 39.05
CA PHE A 53 14.54 5.40 37.97
C PHE A 53 15.98 5.30 38.50
N GLU A 54 16.38 6.22 39.39
CA GLU A 54 17.70 6.18 40.03
C GLU A 54 17.93 4.87 40.78
N LYS A 55 16.93 4.37 41.52
CA LYS A 55 16.97 3.06 42.20
C LYS A 55 17.11 1.87 41.26
N GLN A 56 16.77 2.03 39.98
CA GLN A 56 16.96 1.02 38.94
C GLN A 56 18.24 1.25 38.11
N GLY A 57 19.09 2.20 38.49
CA GLY A 57 20.31 2.55 37.77
C GLY A 57 20.07 3.30 36.46
N LEU A 58 18.88 3.87 36.29
CA LEU A 58 18.51 4.68 35.13
C LEU A 58 18.65 6.16 35.51
N ASP A 59 19.43 6.91 34.72
CA ASP A 59 19.54 8.36 34.87
C ASP A 59 18.20 9.01 34.48
N PRO A 60 17.46 9.61 35.44
CA PRO A 60 16.17 10.22 35.16
C PRO A 60 16.27 11.47 34.28
N ASP A 61 17.43 12.13 34.23
CA ASP A 61 17.68 13.28 33.37
C ASP A 61 18.10 12.86 31.95
N ALA A 62 18.43 11.58 31.74
CA ALA A 62 18.59 10.97 30.41
C ALA A 62 17.25 10.65 29.73
N ILE A 63 16.13 10.65 30.47
CA ILE A 63 14.77 10.41 29.94
C ILE A 63 14.16 11.74 29.48
N ARG A 64 14.86 12.42 28.57
CA ARG A 64 14.36 13.63 27.92
C ARG A 64 14.66 13.59 26.42
N PRO A 65 13.95 14.40 25.62
CA PRO A 65 14.37 14.62 24.24
C PRO A 65 15.80 15.16 24.17
N LEU A 66 16.62 14.59 23.29
CA LEU A 66 17.91 15.20 22.94
C LEU A 66 17.67 16.48 22.13
N THR A 67 18.56 17.46 22.27
CA THR A 67 18.55 18.62 21.37
C THR A 67 19.22 18.27 20.03
N ARG A 68 19.02 19.12 19.01
CA ARG A 68 19.68 19.00 17.71
C ARG A 68 21.20 18.96 17.86
N GLU A 69 21.75 19.84 18.68
CA GLU A 69 23.19 19.97 18.93
C GLU A 69 23.76 18.75 19.65
N GLU A 70 22.98 18.15 20.56
CA GLU A 70 23.36 16.91 21.23
C GLU A 70 23.44 15.75 20.26
N VAL A 71 22.44 15.60 19.38
CA VAL A 71 22.44 14.57 18.33
C VAL A 71 23.64 14.73 17.41
N HIS A 72 23.87 15.94 16.89
CA HIS A 72 24.98 16.22 15.98
C HIS A 72 26.34 15.94 16.64
N ARG A 73 26.56 16.45 17.85
CA ARG A 73 27.81 16.22 18.61
C ARG A 73 28.03 14.75 18.94
N MET A 74 26.98 14.01 19.30
CA MET A 74 27.09 12.57 19.57
C MET A 74 27.45 11.80 18.31
N HIS A 75 26.81 12.12 17.18
CA HIS A 75 27.10 11.53 15.89
C HIS A 75 28.56 11.77 15.45
N ASP A 76 29.03 13.02 15.51
CA ASP A 76 30.41 13.39 15.15
C ASP A 76 31.47 12.68 16.01
N GLN A 77 31.11 12.34 17.25
CA GLN A 77 31.97 11.61 18.18
C GLN A 77 31.86 10.07 18.02
N GLY A 78 31.06 9.58 17.07
CA GLY A 78 30.79 8.15 16.90
C GLY A 78 30.03 7.52 18.07
N LYS A 79 29.35 8.34 18.88
CA LYS A 79 28.52 7.84 19.99
C LYS A 79 27.16 7.41 19.46
N SER A 80 26.69 6.26 19.91
CA SER A 80 25.35 5.78 19.56
C SER A 80 24.29 6.72 20.12
N ILE A 81 23.28 7.01 19.31
CA ILE A 81 22.05 7.72 19.69
C ILE A 81 20.85 6.76 19.75
N ALA A 82 21.10 5.44 19.75
CA ALA A 82 20.05 4.42 19.82
C ALA A 82 19.20 4.56 21.09
N GLY A 83 17.89 4.31 20.95
CA GLY A 83 16.91 4.43 22.03
C GLY A 83 16.59 5.86 22.45
N ALA A 84 17.24 6.87 21.86
CA ALA A 84 17.03 8.25 22.24
C ALA A 84 15.60 8.73 21.93
N ILE A 85 15.15 9.70 22.73
CA ILE A 85 13.92 10.44 22.45
C ILE A 85 14.31 11.62 21.56
N LEU A 86 13.82 11.62 20.32
CA LEU A 86 14.06 12.69 19.34
C LEU A 86 12.75 13.37 18.91
N SER A 87 11.65 13.08 19.62
CA SER A 87 10.31 13.48 19.21
C SER A 87 10.16 15.00 19.15
N GLY A 88 9.83 15.51 17.97
CA GLY A 88 9.69 16.94 17.68
C GLY A 88 11.01 17.69 17.47
N VAL A 89 12.16 17.01 17.50
CA VAL A 89 13.46 17.64 17.27
C VAL A 89 13.61 17.99 15.79
N ASN A 90 14.22 19.14 15.51
CA ASN A 90 14.60 19.51 14.16
C ASN A 90 16.01 19.01 13.82
N LEU A 91 16.10 17.96 13.00
CA LEU A 91 17.33 17.36 12.49
C LEU A 91 17.55 17.64 10.99
N SER A 92 16.76 18.54 10.39
CA SER A 92 16.84 18.86 8.97
C SER A 92 18.25 19.23 8.52
N GLU A 93 18.64 18.82 7.32
CA GLU A 93 19.92 19.17 6.66
C GLU A 93 21.19 18.70 7.40
N LEU A 94 21.08 17.89 8.46
CA LEU A 94 22.25 17.29 9.09
C LEU A 94 22.82 16.15 8.25
N ASP A 95 24.11 15.93 8.37
CA ASP A 95 24.72 14.65 8.01
C ASP A 95 24.64 13.72 9.22
N LEU A 96 23.88 12.64 9.06
CA LEU A 96 23.69 11.54 9.99
C LEU A 96 23.96 10.21 9.28
N THR A 97 24.87 10.21 8.31
CA THR A 97 25.24 9.02 7.53
C THR A 97 25.70 7.89 8.47
N GLY A 98 25.09 6.72 8.34
CA GLY A 98 25.41 5.55 9.18
C GLY A 98 24.98 5.68 10.64
N ALA A 99 24.20 6.71 11.01
CA ALA A 99 23.75 6.89 12.38
C ALA A 99 22.94 5.70 12.88
N ASP A 100 23.20 5.29 14.12
CA ASP A 100 22.42 4.26 14.80
C ASP A 100 21.25 4.90 15.55
N LEU A 101 20.08 4.89 14.91
CA LEU A 101 18.81 5.37 15.43
C LEU A 101 17.94 4.21 15.95
N THR A 102 18.51 3.02 16.18
CA THR A 102 17.75 1.83 16.57
C THR A 102 16.89 2.12 17.80
N GLY A 103 15.59 1.84 17.73
CA GLY A 103 14.65 2.01 18.84
C GLY A 103 14.33 3.46 19.23
N CYS A 104 14.80 4.46 18.48
CA CYS A 104 14.54 5.87 18.80
C CYS A 104 13.05 6.24 18.70
N GLN A 105 12.62 7.16 19.57
CA GLN A 105 11.31 7.79 19.48
C GLN A 105 11.40 9.07 18.64
N ILE A 106 11.07 8.97 17.37
CA ILE A 106 11.21 10.05 16.36
C ILE A 106 9.86 10.66 15.95
N LYS A 107 8.85 10.62 16.83
CA LYS A 107 7.52 11.16 16.54
C LYS A 107 7.60 12.65 16.19
N GLY A 108 7.16 13.04 15.00
CA GLY A 108 7.16 14.44 14.56
C GLY A 108 8.56 15.05 14.41
N THR A 109 9.62 14.24 14.38
CA THR A 109 10.99 14.71 14.15
C THR A 109 11.12 15.17 12.70
N ASN A 110 11.76 16.31 12.49
CA ASN A 110 12.02 16.85 11.16
C ASN A 110 13.40 16.38 10.67
N PHE A 111 13.42 15.48 9.70
CA PHE A 111 14.59 15.01 8.96
C PHE A 111 14.65 15.58 7.53
N THR A 112 13.95 16.68 7.23
CA THR A 112 13.93 17.26 5.89
C THR A 112 15.35 17.50 5.36
N GLY A 113 15.69 16.97 4.19
CA GLY A 113 17.01 17.14 3.57
C GLY A 113 18.18 16.52 4.34
N THR A 114 17.94 15.69 5.36
CA THR A 114 19.01 15.05 6.15
C THR A 114 19.68 13.95 5.33
N CYS A 115 20.99 13.78 5.48
CA CYS A 115 21.69 12.59 4.97
C CYS A 115 21.65 11.48 6.02
N LEU A 116 20.94 10.40 5.72
CA LEU A 116 20.74 9.20 6.54
C LEU A 116 21.14 7.93 5.77
N ASP A 117 22.04 8.08 4.79
CA ASP A 117 22.54 6.95 4.02
C ASP A 117 23.14 5.89 4.95
N ASN A 118 22.75 4.64 4.77
CA ASN A 118 23.14 3.49 5.61
C ASN A 118 22.80 3.63 7.11
N ALA A 119 21.93 4.56 7.50
CA ALA A 119 21.49 4.71 8.89
C ALA A 119 20.63 3.51 9.33
N LYS A 120 20.71 3.17 10.63
CA LYS A 120 19.88 2.12 11.23
C LYS A 120 18.68 2.74 11.92
N LEU A 121 17.52 2.65 11.30
CA LEU A 121 16.21 3.06 11.84
C LEU A 121 15.39 1.87 12.34
N VAL A 122 16.05 0.76 12.66
CA VAL A 122 15.45 -0.49 13.14
C VAL A 122 14.59 -0.22 14.39
N GLN A 123 13.36 -0.73 14.39
CA GLN A 123 12.42 -0.60 15.52
C GLN A 123 12.16 0.84 15.99
N THR A 124 12.40 1.86 15.16
CA THR A 124 12.06 3.25 15.50
C THR A 124 10.56 3.46 15.62
N MET A 125 10.16 4.42 16.45
CA MET A 125 8.77 4.86 16.61
C MET A 125 8.61 6.28 16.10
N GLY A 126 8.16 6.43 14.86
CA GLY A 126 8.22 7.69 14.11
C GLY A 126 6.91 8.14 13.49
N LYS A 127 5.81 8.09 14.27
CA LYS A 127 4.54 8.63 13.79
C LYS A 127 4.71 10.10 13.38
N GLU A 128 4.25 10.45 12.18
CA GLU A 128 4.31 11.83 11.64
C GLU A 128 5.73 12.42 11.56
N ALA A 129 6.78 11.58 11.53
CA ALA A 129 8.14 12.02 11.22
C ALA A 129 8.25 12.50 9.76
N ASP A 130 9.07 13.52 9.50
CA ASP A 130 9.22 14.13 8.19
C ASP A 130 10.62 13.88 7.61
N PHE A 131 10.73 13.00 6.62
CA PHE A 131 11.92 12.68 5.84
C PHE A 131 11.89 13.32 4.45
N THR A 132 11.12 14.37 4.23
CA THR A 132 11.02 15.03 2.91
C THR A 132 12.40 15.38 2.37
N LYS A 133 12.72 14.95 1.14
CA LYS A 133 14.03 15.18 0.48
C LYS A 133 15.25 14.62 1.22
N ALA A 134 15.08 13.78 2.23
CA ALA A 134 16.21 13.11 2.89
C ALA A 134 16.89 12.11 1.94
N SER A 135 18.20 11.92 2.10
CA SER A 135 18.91 10.78 1.52
C SER A 135 18.87 9.63 2.54
N LEU A 136 18.39 8.47 2.13
CA LEU A 136 18.12 7.28 2.93
C LEU A 136 18.63 6.03 2.21
N LYS A 137 19.67 6.18 1.38
CA LYS A 137 20.17 5.09 0.54
C LYS A 137 20.71 3.97 1.42
N GLY A 138 20.23 2.76 1.19
CA GLY A 138 20.62 1.59 1.99
C GLY A 138 20.24 1.68 3.48
N ALA A 139 19.38 2.63 3.88
CA ALA A 139 18.92 2.73 5.26
C ALA A 139 18.11 1.48 5.68
N ASP A 140 18.23 1.10 6.95
CA ASP A 140 17.55 -0.06 7.52
C ASP A 140 16.38 0.36 8.40
N PHE A 141 15.17 0.10 7.92
CA PHE A 141 13.89 0.34 8.58
C PHE A 141 13.26 -0.95 9.14
N GLU A 142 14.02 -2.03 9.33
CA GLU A 142 13.44 -3.29 9.82
C GLU A 142 12.59 -3.06 11.08
N ARG A 143 11.32 -3.48 11.03
CA ARG A 143 10.33 -3.35 12.10
C ARG A 143 10.08 -1.92 12.60
N ALA A 144 10.44 -0.90 11.83
CA ALA A 144 10.14 0.49 12.17
C ALA A 144 8.62 0.76 12.13
N MET A 145 8.12 1.60 13.03
CA MET A 145 6.73 2.03 13.12
C MET A 145 6.59 3.49 12.70
N LEU A 146 6.30 3.72 11.42
CA LEU A 146 6.39 5.01 10.74
C LEU A 146 5.04 5.45 10.19
N SER A 147 3.96 5.23 10.94
CA SER A 147 2.61 5.59 10.49
C SER A 147 2.48 7.10 10.22
N LYS A 148 1.91 7.47 9.08
CA LYS A 148 1.76 8.87 8.64
C LYS A 148 3.07 9.66 8.53
N ALA A 149 4.21 8.98 8.45
CA ALA A 149 5.47 9.66 8.14
C ALA A 149 5.47 10.16 6.69
N VAL A 150 6.28 11.19 6.42
CA VAL A 150 6.41 11.81 5.11
C VAL A 150 7.79 11.52 4.55
N PHE A 151 7.87 10.95 3.35
CA PHE A 151 9.08 10.59 2.61
C PHE A 151 9.10 11.25 1.23
N ASN A 152 8.36 12.34 1.06
CA ASN A 152 8.17 12.96 -0.25
C ASN A 152 9.52 13.39 -0.83
N GLU A 153 9.75 13.07 -2.11
CA GLU A 153 10.99 13.42 -2.83
C GLU A 153 12.29 12.93 -2.17
N SER A 154 12.22 11.96 -1.25
CA SER A 154 13.39 11.37 -0.60
C SER A 154 13.98 10.21 -1.43
N ASP A 155 15.22 9.84 -1.14
CA ASP A 155 15.93 8.77 -1.82
C ASP A 155 16.17 7.57 -0.88
N LEU A 156 15.33 6.55 -0.99
CA LEU A 156 15.41 5.28 -0.28
C LEU A 156 15.98 4.15 -1.17
N THR A 157 16.83 4.47 -2.15
CA THR A 157 17.41 3.46 -3.03
C THR A 157 18.11 2.36 -2.22
N GLY A 158 17.73 1.10 -2.46
CA GLY A 158 18.27 -0.07 -1.76
C GLY A 158 17.92 -0.16 -0.27
N ALA A 159 17.01 0.67 0.25
CA ALA A 159 16.60 0.61 1.65
C ALA A 159 15.93 -0.73 2.00
N THR A 160 16.14 -1.19 3.24
CA THR A 160 15.49 -2.39 3.77
C THR A 160 14.34 -1.99 4.68
N ALA A 161 13.12 -2.40 4.39
CA ALA A 161 11.92 -2.03 5.15
C ALA A 161 11.09 -3.26 5.54
N ARG A 162 11.79 -4.35 5.87
CA ARG A 162 11.17 -5.64 6.22
C ARG A 162 10.36 -5.50 7.50
N GLN A 163 9.13 -6.00 7.50
CA GLN A 163 8.20 -5.92 8.64
C GLN A 163 7.93 -4.49 9.16
N ALA A 164 8.26 -3.46 8.39
CA ALA A 164 8.03 -2.08 8.77
C ALA A 164 6.56 -1.67 8.56
N ALA A 165 6.07 -0.72 9.34
CA ALA A 165 4.72 -0.22 9.27
C ALA A 165 4.66 1.22 8.77
N PHE A 166 4.12 1.43 7.56
CA PHE A 166 3.99 2.74 6.90
C PHE A 166 2.54 3.17 6.72
N LYS A 167 1.66 2.75 7.63
CA LYS A 167 0.23 3.02 7.50
C LYS A 167 -0.04 4.53 7.37
N GLY A 168 -0.63 4.94 6.25
CA GLY A 168 -0.96 6.33 5.97
C GLY A 168 0.22 7.22 5.60
N SER A 169 1.41 6.66 5.35
CA SER A 169 2.61 7.40 5.02
C SER A 169 2.65 7.82 3.55
N SER A 170 3.36 8.91 3.28
CA SER A 170 3.50 9.45 1.92
C SER A 170 4.92 9.26 1.42
N PHE A 171 5.06 8.70 0.21
CA PHE A 171 6.28 8.50 -0.56
C PHE A 171 6.18 9.22 -1.91
N ALA A 172 5.40 10.30 -2.00
CA ALA A 172 5.13 10.96 -3.26
C ALA A 172 6.42 11.46 -3.90
N GLY A 173 6.71 11.02 -5.13
CA GLY A 173 7.94 11.34 -5.84
C GLY A 173 9.24 10.79 -5.23
N ALA A 174 9.16 9.90 -4.23
CA ALA A 174 10.33 9.27 -3.63
C ALA A 174 10.98 8.27 -4.60
N THR A 175 12.29 8.05 -4.45
CA THR A 175 13.02 6.96 -5.11
C THR A 175 13.14 5.79 -4.15
N LEU A 176 12.56 4.64 -4.47
CA LEU A 176 12.54 3.41 -3.69
C LEU A 176 13.08 2.25 -4.53
N ASP A 177 13.94 2.57 -5.49
CA ASP A 177 14.52 1.60 -6.41
C ASP A 177 15.30 0.53 -5.61
N ASP A 178 15.11 -0.73 -5.98
CA ASP A 178 15.71 -1.90 -5.31
C ASP A 178 15.40 -2.07 -3.81
N ALA A 179 14.46 -1.29 -3.25
CA ALA A 179 14.08 -1.39 -1.84
C ALA A 179 13.34 -2.71 -1.51
N ASP A 180 13.49 -3.21 -0.27
CA ASP A 180 12.86 -4.45 0.20
C ASP A 180 11.70 -4.19 1.18
N PHE A 181 10.48 -4.49 0.75
CA PHE A 181 9.25 -4.34 1.53
C PHE A 181 8.69 -5.67 2.07
N HIS A 182 9.50 -6.72 2.27
CA HIS A 182 9.00 -8.00 2.75
C HIS A 182 8.17 -7.89 4.05
N MET A 183 6.89 -8.29 4.00
CA MET A 183 5.93 -8.20 5.10
C MET A 183 5.69 -6.78 5.65
N ALA A 184 5.94 -5.74 4.84
CA ALA A 184 5.65 -4.37 5.24
C ALA A 184 4.13 -4.06 5.22
N ILE A 185 3.69 -3.17 6.12
CA ILE A 185 2.31 -2.67 6.14
C ILE A 185 2.24 -1.40 5.30
N LEU A 186 1.70 -1.53 4.09
CA LEU A 186 1.56 -0.46 3.09
C LEU A 186 0.09 -0.03 2.93
N GLU A 187 -0.60 0.08 4.06
CA GLU A 187 -2.01 0.49 4.09
C GLU A 187 -2.16 2.01 3.95
N LYS A 188 -3.01 2.45 3.03
CA LYS A 188 -3.30 3.87 2.77
C LYS A 188 -2.04 4.70 2.46
N THR A 189 -1.03 4.09 1.86
CA THR A 189 0.20 4.76 1.47
C THR A 189 0.03 5.56 0.19
N ASP A 190 0.78 6.62 0.04
CA ASP A 190 0.85 7.41 -1.19
C ASP A 190 2.20 7.20 -1.91
N PHE A 191 2.19 6.40 -2.97
CA PHE A 191 3.32 6.20 -3.89
C PHE A 191 3.19 7.03 -5.18
N THR A 192 2.37 8.08 -5.19
CA THR A 192 2.15 8.89 -6.40
C THR A 192 3.48 9.36 -6.98
N LYS A 193 3.73 9.02 -8.25
CA LYS A 193 4.99 9.30 -8.98
C LYS A 193 6.27 8.76 -8.33
N ALA A 194 6.18 7.86 -7.35
CA ALA A 194 7.35 7.23 -6.76
C ALA A 194 8.01 6.29 -7.76
N SER A 195 9.34 6.17 -7.69
CA SER A 195 10.07 5.12 -8.38
C SER A 195 10.24 3.92 -7.45
N LEU A 196 9.84 2.74 -7.91
CA LEU A 196 9.99 1.44 -7.25
C LEU A 196 10.60 0.45 -8.25
N ASN A 197 11.50 0.92 -9.11
CA ASN A 197 12.10 0.09 -10.14
C ASN A 197 13.00 -0.97 -9.48
N GLY A 198 12.80 -2.24 -9.84
CA GLY A 198 13.53 -3.35 -9.21
C GLY A 198 13.16 -3.65 -7.75
N ALA A 199 12.21 -2.92 -7.16
CA ALA A 199 11.82 -3.10 -5.76
C ALA A 199 11.28 -4.52 -5.50
N ARG A 200 11.57 -5.06 -4.32
CA ARG A 200 11.10 -6.36 -3.85
C ARG A 200 9.94 -6.16 -2.89
N ILE A 201 8.73 -6.52 -3.31
CA ILE A 201 7.50 -6.33 -2.53
C ILE A 201 6.86 -7.69 -2.34
N SER A 202 6.84 -8.21 -1.11
CA SER A 202 6.30 -9.55 -0.87
C SER A 202 5.51 -9.68 0.42
N MET A 203 4.40 -10.41 0.35
CA MET A 203 3.47 -10.62 1.47
C MET A 203 2.90 -9.29 2.03
N CYS A 204 2.67 -8.30 1.17
CA CYS A 204 2.14 -7.00 1.56
C CYS A 204 0.68 -6.84 1.22
N MET A 205 -0.05 -6.08 2.04
CA MET A 205 -1.27 -5.41 1.62
C MET A 205 -0.94 -3.98 1.24
N VAL A 206 -1.16 -3.65 -0.03
CA VAL A 206 -0.96 -2.31 -0.61
C VAL A 206 -2.33 -1.68 -0.82
N SER A 207 -2.53 -0.49 -0.29
CA SER A 207 -3.73 0.33 -0.56
C SER A 207 -3.38 1.80 -0.53
N GLY A 208 -4.22 2.64 -1.13
CA GLY A 208 -3.96 4.07 -1.29
C GLY A 208 -3.66 4.42 -2.74
N LYS A 209 -2.72 5.33 -2.97
CA LYS A 209 -2.42 5.87 -4.31
C LYS A 209 -1.06 5.39 -4.78
N ALA A 210 -0.97 5.02 -6.04
CA ALA A 210 0.28 4.80 -6.75
C ALA A 210 0.15 5.29 -8.19
N ASP A 211 -0.59 6.39 -8.38
CA ASP A 211 -0.79 7.00 -9.69
C ASP A 211 0.57 7.43 -10.25
N LYS A 212 0.85 7.02 -11.49
CA LYS A 212 2.11 7.27 -12.20
C LYS A 212 3.36 6.73 -11.47
N ALA A 213 3.19 5.80 -10.52
CA ALA A 213 4.31 5.12 -9.90
C ALA A 213 5.01 4.18 -10.89
N ASN A 214 6.32 4.05 -10.76
CA ASN A 214 7.15 3.21 -11.61
C ASN A 214 7.50 1.91 -10.87
N PHE A 215 6.83 0.81 -11.17
CA PHE A 215 7.10 -0.54 -10.68
C PHE A 215 7.86 -1.40 -11.71
N ARG A 216 8.55 -0.79 -12.67
CA ARG A 216 9.25 -1.56 -13.71
C ARG A 216 10.25 -2.51 -13.09
N ASN A 217 10.36 -3.72 -13.65
CA ASN A 217 11.26 -4.77 -13.16
C ASN A 217 11.06 -5.17 -11.67
N ALA A 218 10.02 -4.67 -10.98
CA ALA A 218 9.77 -5.02 -9.59
C ALA A 218 9.41 -6.50 -9.45
N ASP A 219 9.80 -7.09 -8.31
CA ASP A 219 9.42 -8.45 -7.93
C ASP A 219 8.32 -8.39 -6.87
N ILE A 220 7.09 -8.66 -7.29
CA ILE A 220 5.88 -8.53 -6.49
C ILE A 220 5.28 -9.91 -6.25
N LYS A 221 5.36 -10.41 -5.01
CA LYS A 221 5.00 -11.79 -4.67
C LYS A 221 3.99 -11.88 -3.54
N LYS A 222 2.88 -12.56 -3.78
CA LYS A 222 1.84 -12.81 -2.75
C LYS A 222 1.31 -11.51 -2.12
N CYS A 223 1.15 -10.47 -2.93
CA CYS A 223 0.66 -9.18 -2.48
C CYS A 223 -0.84 -9.01 -2.79
N ILE A 224 -1.49 -8.13 -2.03
CA ILE A 224 -2.87 -7.71 -2.29
C ILE A 224 -2.86 -6.21 -2.54
N PHE A 225 -3.20 -5.80 -3.77
CA PHE A 225 -3.52 -4.42 -4.10
C PHE A 225 -5.01 -4.22 -3.84
N LYS A 226 -5.33 -3.71 -2.64
CA LYS A 226 -6.69 -3.47 -2.20
C LYS A 226 -7.07 -2.02 -2.50
N GLU A 227 -8.14 -1.80 -3.27
CA GLU A 227 -8.74 -0.48 -3.49
C GLU A 227 -7.69 0.60 -3.86
N SER A 228 -6.65 0.19 -4.59
CA SER A 228 -5.51 1.05 -4.93
C SER A 228 -5.81 1.85 -6.19
N SER A 229 -5.43 3.13 -6.21
CA SER A 229 -5.39 3.95 -7.42
C SER A 229 -4.06 3.75 -8.13
N LEU A 230 -4.12 3.39 -9.42
CA LEU A 230 -2.99 2.99 -10.25
C LEU A 230 -2.98 3.76 -11.57
N ASP A 231 -3.59 4.94 -11.65
CA ASP A 231 -3.72 5.69 -12.91
C ASP A 231 -2.35 5.97 -13.53
N GLY A 232 -2.09 5.43 -14.71
CA GLY A 232 -0.81 5.56 -15.42
C GLY A 232 0.38 4.91 -14.73
N ALA A 233 0.18 4.01 -13.75
CA ALA A 233 1.27 3.26 -13.14
C ALA A 233 1.97 2.34 -14.17
N ASP A 234 3.29 2.16 -14.02
CA ASP A 234 4.10 1.35 -14.94
C ASP A 234 4.66 0.10 -14.26
N PHE A 235 4.10 -1.07 -14.60
CA PHE A 235 4.57 -2.41 -14.21
C PHE A 235 5.33 -3.10 -15.35
N GLY A 236 5.84 -2.36 -16.33
CA GLY A 236 6.57 -2.91 -17.47
C GLY A 236 7.71 -3.84 -17.04
N LYS A 237 7.71 -5.06 -17.58
CA LYS A 237 8.67 -6.14 -17.22
C LYS A 237 8.68 -6.55 -15.75
N ALA A 238 7.74 -6.08 -14.92
CA ALA A 238 7.62 -6.53 -13.55
C ALA A 238 7.25 -8.02 -13.49
N SER A 239 7.67 -8.69 -12.42
CA SER A 239 7.24 -10.04 -12.09
C SER A 239 6.23 -9.97 -10.95
N ILE A 240 4.95 -10.23 -11.26
CA ILE A 240 3.84 -10.21 -10.32
C ILE A 240 3.28 -11.62 -10.18
N HIS A 241 3.70 -12.32 -9.13
CA HIS A 241 3.32 -13.72 -8.93
C HIS A 241 2.36 -13.88 -7.76
N GLU A 242 1.32 -14.72 -7.96
CA GLU A 242 0.35 -15.10 -6.91
C GLU A 242 -0.27 -13.91 -6.16
N SER A 243 -0.41 -12.78 -6.85
CA SER A 243 -0.91 -11.54 -6.27
C SER A 243 -2.34 -11.24 -6.72
N LEU A 244 -3.03 -10.42 -5.93
CA LEU A 244 -4.44 -10.10 -6.11
C LEU A 244 -4.65 -8.59 -6.27
N PHE A 245 -5.32 -8.18 -7.35
CA PHE A 245 -5.84 -6.83 -7.52
C PHE A 245 -7.33 -6.81 -7.13
N ASN A 246 -7.63 -6.44 -5.89
CA ASN A 246 -8.99 -6.45 -5.33
C ASN A 246 -9.55 -5.04 -5.25
N GLY A 247 -10.46 -4.68 -6.15
CA GLY A 247 -11.00 -3.33 -6.26
C GLY A 247 -9.97 -2.27 -6.67
N ALA A 248 -8.78 -2.68 -7.12
CA ALA A 248 -7.77 -1.76 -7.64
C ALA A 248 -8.21 -1.19 -8.98
N LYS A 249 -7.95 0.11 -9.19
CA LYS A 249 -8.40 0.85 -10.37
C LYS A 249 -7.25 1.63 -10.96
N GLY A 250 -7.13 1.62 -12.28
CA GLY A 250 -6.16 2.45 -12.98
C GLY A 250 -6.45 2.54 -14.47
N LYS A 251 -6.54 3.75 -15.01
CA LYS A 251 -6.56 3.99 -16.45
C LYS A 251 -5.15 4.01 -17.01
N LYS A 252 -4.96 3.45 -18.20
CA LYS A 252 -3.67 3.47 -18.92
C LYS A 252 -2.51 2.87 -18.11
N VAL A 253 -2.78 1.83 -17.33
CA VAL A 253 -1.74 1.09 -16.60
C VAL A 253 -0.88 0.34 -17.61
N ASN A 254 0.45 0.41 -17.45
CA ASN A 254 1.37 -0.29 -18.31
C ASN A 254 1.81 -1.62 -17.70
N PHE A 255 1.59 -2.72 -18.42
CA PHE A 255 2.03 -4.08 -18.09
C PHE A 255 2.86 -4.69 -19.24
N ILE A 256 3.44 -3.87 -20.13
CA ILE A 256 4.21 -4.38 -21.28
C ILE A 256 5.28 -5.37 -20.83
N GLY A 257 5.23 -6.59 -21.36
CA GLY A 257 6.19 -7.65 -21.05
C GLY A 257 6.21 -8.11 -19.59
N ALA A 258 5.22 -7.72 -18.77
CA ALA A 258 5.14 -8.15 -17.39
C ALA A 258 4.81 -9.65 -17.29
N ASN A 259 5.31 -10.28 -16.23
CA ASN A 259 4.86 -11.61 -15.83
C ASN A 259 3.73 -11.46 -14.81
N LEU A 260 2.53 -11.81 -15.22
CA LEU A 260 1.29 -11.79 -14.44
C LEU A 260 0.71 -13.21 -14.32
N ASP A 261 1.56 -14.24 -14.36
CA ASP A 261 1.09 -15.61 -14.22
C ASP A 261 0.42 -15.84 -12.86
N LYS A 262 -0.73 -16.51 -12.89
CA LYS A 262 -1.54 -16.84 -11.72
C LYS A 262 -2.03 -15.62 -10.90
N ILE A 263 -1.97 -14.40 -11.46
CA ILE A 263 -2.60 -13.26 -10.79
C ILE A 263 -4.11 -13.49 -10.68
N ARG A 264 -4.72 -12.80 -9.73
CA ARG A 264 -6.17 -12.70 -9.62
C ARG A 264 -6.59 -11.24 -9.66
N THR A 265 -7.73 -10.99 -10.26
CA THR A 265 -8.49 -9.76 -10.08
C THR A 265 -9.80 -10.08 -9.36
N GLY A 266 -10.32 -9.11 -8.62
CA GLY A 266 -11.56 -9.23 -7.86
C GLY A 266 -12.61 -8.22 -8.31
N ARG A 267 -13.79 -8.31 -7.70
CA ARG A 267 -14.91 -7.39 -7.92
C ARG A 267 -14.46 -5.93 -7.84
N ASN A 268 -14.96 -5.09 -8.74
CA ASN A 268 -14.66 -3.66 -8.86
C ASN A 268 -13.22 -3.32 -9.29
N ALA A 269 -12.46 -4.30 -9.78
CA ALA A 269 -11.19 -4.00 -10.44
C ALA A 269 -11.46 -3.36 -11.81
N GLU A 270 -10.73 -2.29 -12.13
CA GLU A 270 -10.91 -1.52 -13.36
C GLU A 270 -9.54 -1.15 -13.95
N PHE A 271 -9.28 -1.62 -15.17
CA PHE A 271 -8.06 -1.33 -15.93
C PHE A 271 -8.40 -0.85 -17.36
N PRO A 272 -9.12 0.27 -17.54
CA PRO A 272 -9.42 0.77 -18.88
C PRO A 272 -8.15 1.24 -19.59
N ASP A 273 -8.08 1.00 -20.89
CA ASP A 273 -6.96 1.40 -21.75
C ASP A 273 -5.59 0.89 -21.26
N ALA A 274 -5.56 -0.18 -20.46
CA ALA A 274 -4.31 -0.75 -19.95
C ALA A 274 -3.56 -1.51 -21.05
N ASN A 275 -2.23 -1.55 -20.94
CA ASN A 275 -1.36 -2.15 -21.94
C ASN A 275 -0.69 -3.43 -21.43
N PHE A 276 -1.18 -4.57 -21.86
CA PHE A 276 -0.66 -5.92 -21.60
C PHE A 276 0.16 -6.48 -22.77
N THR A 277 0.65 -5.64 -23.68
CA THR A 277 1.39 -6.11 -24.87
C THR A 277 2.56 -7.00 -24.47
N GLY A 278 2.60 -8.23 -25.00
CA GLY A 278 3.64 -9.22 -24.70
C GLY A 278 3.68 -9.72 -23.25
N ALA A 279 2.69 -9.39 -22.41
CA ALA A 279 2.62 -9.88 -21.04
C ALA A 279 2.27 -11.38 -20.99
N THR A 280 2.67 -12.04 -19.90
CA THR A 280 2.24 -13.42 -19.60
C THR A 280 1.20 -13.41 -18.50
N LEU A 281 0.08 -14.10 -18.70
CA LEU A 281 -1.09 -14.18 -17.82
C LEU A 281 -1.56 -15.63 -17.71
N ARG A 282 -0.63 -16.59 -17.70
CA ARG A 282 -0.95 -18.02 -17.71
C ARG A 282 -1.65 -18.38 -16.42
N ASN A 283 -2.76 -19.10 -16.52
CA ASN A 283 -3.59 -19.49 -15.37
C ASN A 283 -4.09 -18.29 -14.54
N ALA A 284 -4.15 -17.08 -15.11
CA ALA A 284 -4.67 -15.92 -14.41
C ALA A 284 -6.19 -16.04 -14.19
N GLY A 285 -6.68 -15.54 -13.05
CA GLY A 285 -8.10 -15.43 -12.74
C GLY A 285 -8.57 -13.99 -12.85
N LEU A 286 -8.99 -13.58 -14.04
CA LEU A 286 -9.38 -12.20 -14.39
C LEU A 286 -10.90 -12.03 -14.37
N ARG A 287 -11.51 -12.09 -13.18
CA ARG A 287 -12.97 -12.12 -13.02
C ARG A 287 -13.55 -10.76 -12.65
N GLU A 288 -14.76 -10.48 -13.13
CA GLU A 288 -15.53 -9.28 -12.75
C GLU A 288 -14.74 -7.97 -12.91
N THR A 289 -13.92 -7.87 -13.97
CA THR A 289 -12.99 -6.77 -14.17
C THR A 289 -13.31 -6.01 -15.45
N ASP A 290 -13.13 -4.68 -15.41
CA ASP A 290 -13.21 -3.83 -16.60
C ASP A 290 -11.85 -3.70 -17.26
N PHE A 291 -11.74 -4.11 -18.52
CA PHE A 291 -10.57 -3.97 -19.37
C PHE A 291 -10.89 -3.19 -20.66
N THR A 292 -11.96 -2.41 -20.68
CA THR A 292 -12.41 -1.66 -21.87
C THR A 292 -11.24 -0.92 -22.53
N GLY A 293 -11.07 -1.10 -23.85
CA GLY A 293 -10.01 -0.44 -24.62
C GLY A 293 -8.59 -0.96 -24.39
N SER A 294 -8.39 -1.99 -23.55
CA SER A 294 -7.05 -2.49 -23.24
C SER A 294 -6.37 -3.18 -24.43
N ASP A 295 -5.05 -3.25 -24.39
CA ASP A 295 -4.22 -3.86 -25.42
C ASP A 295 -3.51 -5.12 -24.90
N PHE A 296 -3.91 -6.28 -25.39
CA PHE A 296 -3.33 -7.59 -25.09
C PHE A 296 -2.55 -8.16 -26.29
N ARG A 297 -2.10 -7.34 -27.25
CA ARG A 297 -1.36 -7.83 -28.42
C ARG A 297 -0.18 -8.71 -28.03
N GLY A 298 -0.12 -9.91 -28.62
CA GLY A 298 0.93 -10.88 -28.34
C GLY A 298 1.00 -11.39 -26.89
N ALA A 299 0.01 -11.08 -26.04
CA ALA A 299 -0.03 -11.60 -24.68
C ALA A 299 -0.26 -13.12 -24.66
N ASN A 300 0.24 -13.78 -23.61
CA ASN A 300 0.00 -15.20 -23.36
C ASN A 300 -1.01 -15.38 -22.23
N LEU A 301 -2.24 -15.73 -22.58
CA LEU A 301 -3.40 -15.95 -21.72
C LEU A 301 -3.72 -17.45 -21.56
N GLU A 302 -2.75 -18.35 -21.76
CA GLU A 302 -2.98 -19.80 -21.69
C GLU A 302 -3.65 -20.21 -20.38
N SER A 303 -4.75 -20.95 -20.49
CA SER A 303 -5.59 -21.40 -19.36
C SER A 303 -6.09 -20.28 -18.44
N ALA A 304 -6.12 -19.02 -18.90
CA ALA A 304 -6.68 -17.92 -18.14
C ALA A 304 -8.22 -18.04 -18.01
N MET A 305 -8.76 -17.58 -16.88
CA MET A 305 -10.19 -17.50 -16.63
C MET A 305 -10.63 -16.04 -16.59
N ILE A 306 -11.30 -15.60 -17.65
CA ILE A 306 -11.72 -14.22 -17.87
C ILE A 306 -13.25 -14.19 -17.82
N ASP A 307 -13.81 -14.38 -16.63
CA ASP A 307 -15.25 -14.59 -16.44
C ASP A 307 -15.97 -13.31 -15.97
N ASN A 308 -17.13 -12.99 -16.55
CA ASN A 308 -17.96 -11.83 -16.24
C ASN A 308 -17.21 -10.48 -16.36
N SER A 309 -16.29 -10.38 -17.33
CA SER A 309 -15.43 -9.21 -17.50
C SER A 309 -15.90 -8.35 -18.68
N ARG A 310 -15.66 -7.04 -18.59
CA ARG A 310 -15.91 -6.09 -19.68
C ARG A 310 -14.65 -5.95 -20.52
N LEU A 311 -14.72 -6.37 -21.77
CA LEU A 311 -13.61 -6.42 -22.73
C LEU A 311 -13.96 -5.63 -24.00
N VAL A 312 -14.85 -4.64 -23.88
CA VAL A 312 -15.35 -3.84 -24.99
C VAL A 312 -14.19 -3.12 -25.67
N ARG A 313 -14.10 -3.22 -27.00
CA ARG A 313 -13.03 -2.62 -27.82
C ARG A 313 -11.60 -2.99 -27.38
N THR A 314 -11.42 -4.15 -26.76
CA THR A 314 -10.11 -4.67 -26.37
C THR A 314 -9.37 -5.23 -27.58
N ASN A 315 -8.06 -5.07 -27.63
CA ASN A 315 -7.20 -5.59 -28.70
C ASN A 315 -6.46 -6.85 -28.27
N PHE A 316 -6.87 -8.00 -28.77
CA PHE A 316 -6.25 -9.31 -28.57
C PHE A 316 -5.47 -9.81 -29.80
N ASN A 317 -5.14 -8.94 -30.75
CA ASN A 317 -4.51 -9.38 -32.01
C ASN A 317 -3.22 -10.18 -31.75
N GLY A 318 -3.16 -11.39 -32.32
CA GLY A 318 -2.03 -12.31 -32.17
C GLY A 318 -1.82 -12.87 -30.76
N ALA A 319 -2.73 -12.63 -29.81
CA ALA A 319 -2.61 -13.20 -28.47
C ALA A 319 -2.86 -14.72 -28.47
N SER A 320 -2.12 -15.44 -27.63
CA SER A 320 -2.31 -16.88 -27.41
C SER A 320 -3.12 -17.10 -26.15
N ALA A 321 -4.28 -17.73 -26.25
CA ALA A 321 -5.22 -17.99 -25.16
C ALA A 321 -5.70 -19.45 -25.18
N LYS A 322 -4.82 -20.40 -25.49
CA LYS A 322 -5.15 -21.83 -25.54
C LYS A 322 -5.78 -22.27 -24.21
N GLY A 323 -6.91 -22.97 -24.28
CA GLY A 323 -7.65 -23.42 -23.10
C GLY A 323 -8.25 -22.31 -22.22
N ALA A 324 -8.14 -21.04 -22.61
CA ALA A 324 -8.69 -19.94 -21.83
C ALA A 324 -10.23 -19.91 -21.91
N ARG A 325 -10.87 -19.28 -20.92
CA ARG A 325 -12.32 -19.13 -20.85
C ARG A 325 -12.73 -17.67 -20.71
N PHE A 326 -13.73 -17.27 -21.49
CA PHE A 326 -14.30 -15.92 -21.52
C PHE A 326 -15.78 -15.92 -21.07
N THR A 327 -16.10 -16.69 -20.02
CA THR A 327 -17.50 -17.00 -19.67
C THR A 327 -18.27 -15.73 -19.31
N LYS A 328 -19.43 -15.50 -19.93
CA LYS A 328 -20.29 -14.32 -19.66
C LYS A 328 -19.59 -12.96 -19.83
N SER A 329 -18.49 -12.92 -20.58
CA SER A 329 -17.72 -11.68 -20.79
C SER A 329 -18.22 -10.92 -22.02
N ASN A 330 -18.11 -9.58 -21.98
CA ASN A 330 -18.53 -8.73 -23.07
C ASN A 330 -17.33 -8.33 -23.93
N LEU A 331 -17.22 -8.87 -25.13
CA LEU A 331 -16.16 -8.64 -26.12
C LEU A 331 -16.62 -7.72 -27.26
N GLU A 332 -17.70 -6.94 -27.07
CA GLU A 332 -18.24 -6.09 -28.14
C GLU A 332 -17.17 -5.17 -28.75
N GLY A 333 -17.04 -5.19 -30.08
CA GLY A 333 -16.06 -4.41 -30.82
C GLY A 333 -14.59 -4.83 -30.59
N ALA A 334 -14.32 -5.97 -29.95
CA ALA A 334 -12.95 -6.42 -29.72
C ALA A 334 -12.24 -6.80 -31.04
N SER A 335 -10.95 -6.50 -31.12
CA SER A 335 -10.09 -6.92 -32.23
C SER A 335 -9.35 -8.18 -31.82
N MET A 336 -9.63 -9.31 -32.45
CA MET A 336 -9.09 -10.63 -32.09
C MET A 336 -8.53 -11.36 -33.32
N ARG A 337 -7.87 -10.65 -34.23
CA ARG A 337 -7.28 -11.26 -35.44
C ARG A 337 -6.12 -12.18 -35.07
N ALA A 338 -6.02 -13.32 -35.75
CA ALA A 338 -5.01 -14.34 -35.47
C ALA A 338 -4.94 -14.75 -33.99
N PHE A 339 -6.07 -14.65 -33.27
CA PHE A 339 -6.17 -15.03 -31.88
C PHE A 339 -6.22 -16.55 -31.75
N ASN A 340 -5.54 -17.12 -30.75
CA ASN A 340 -5.49 -18.57 -30.57
C ASN A 340 -6.24 -19.02 -29.33
N LEU A 341 -7.50 -19.44 -29.48
CA LEU A 341 -8.35 -19.95 -28.40
C LEU A 341 -8.48 -21.47 -28.42
N PHE A 342 -7.57 -22.20 -29.06
CA PHE A 342 -7.63 -23.66 -29.19
C PHE A 342 -8.12 -24.37 -27.91
N MET A 343 -9.20 -25.14 -28.01
CA MET A 343 -9.87 -25.84 -26.90
C MET A 343 -10.29 -24.95 -25.71
N GLY A 344 -10.51 -23.66 -25.94
CA GLY A 344 -11.03 -22.70 -24.97
C GLY A 344 -12.56 -22.58 -25.02
N GLY A 345 -13.09 -21.51 -24.44
CA GLY A 345 -14.53 -21.29 -24.40
C GLY A 345 -14.94 -19.82 -24.32
N MET A 346 -16.05 -19.51 -24.99
CA MET A 346 -16.72 -18.21 -25.00
C MET A 346 -18.18 -18.34 -24.54
N ARG A 347 -18.47 -19.29 -23.65
CA ARG A 347 -19.84 -19.59 -23.18
C ARG A 347 -20.53 -18.34 -22.65
N LYS A 348 -21.73 -18.04 -23.16
CA LYS A 348 -22.52 -16.85 -22.78
C LYS A 348 -21.79 -15.52 -23.00
N ALA A 349 -20.70 -15.50 -23.76
CA ALA A 349 -20.00 -14.27 -24.09
C ALA A 349 -20.76 -13.49 -25.16
N ARG A 350 -20.58 -12.17 -25.18
CA ARG A 350 -21.09 -11.29 -26.22
C ARG A 350 -19.97 -10.93 -27.18
N LEU A 351 -20.14 -11.23 -28.46
CA LEU A 351 -19.14 -11.12 -29.53
C LEU A 351 -19.61 -10.18 -30.66
N VAL A 352 -20.50 -9.23 -30.35
CA VAL A 352 -21.03 -8.31 -31.36
C VAL A 352 -19.91 -7.41 -31.90
N ASP A 353 -19.87 -7.19 -33.21
CA ASP A 353 -18.84 -6.41 -33.93
C ASP A 353 -17.39 -6.86 -33.65
N THR A 354 -17.22 -8.12 -33.23
CA THR A 354 -15.89 -8.68 -32.90
C THR A 354 -15.17 -9.16 -34.16
N ASP A 355 -13.87 -8.86 -34.27
CA ASP A 355 -13.04 -9.28 -35.40
C ASP A 355 -12.24 -10.54 -35.05
N LEU A 356 -12.71 -11.72 -35.48
CA LEU A 356 -12.07 -13.02 -35.22
C LEU A 356 -11.31 -13.57 -36.44
N ARG A 357 -11.04 -12.74 -37.46
CA ARG A 357 -10.41 -13.21 -38.70
C ARG A 357 -9.07 -13.88 -38.50
N GLY A 358 -8.86 -14.99 -39.20
CA GLY A 358 -7.64 -15.80 -39.12
C GLY A 358 -7.40 -16.45 -37.76
N SER A 359 -8.36 -16.42 -36.84
CA SER A 359 -8.19 -16.99 -35.49
C SER A 359 -8.23 -18.51 -35.48
N ASN A 360 -7.53 -19.11 -34.52
CA ASN A 360 -7.66 -20.53 -34.24
C ASN A 360 -8.73 -20.76 -33.16
N LEU A 361 -9.92 -21.20 -33.59
CA LEU A 361 -11.10 -21.44 -32.76
C LEU A 361 -11.50 -22.93 -32.73
N PHE A 362 -10.51 -23.80 -32.94
CA PHE A 362 -10.73 -25.25 -32.96
C PHE A 362 -11.24 -25.74 -31.60
N ALA A 363 -12.35 -26.49 -31.63
CA ALA A 363 -13.00 -27.03 -30.43
C ALA A 363 -13.33 -25.97 -29.37
N VAL A 364 -13.60 -24.73 -29.78
CA VAL A 364 -14.07 -23.67 -28.87
C VAL A 364 -15.54 -23.87 -28.55
N ASP A 365 -15.90 -23.74 -27.27
CA ASP A 365 -17.28 -23.78 -26.81
C ASP A 365 -17.96 -22.41 -26.86
N PHE A 366 -18.93 -22.26 -27.77
CA PHE A 366 -19.78 -21.08 -27.97
C PHE A 366 -21.18 -21.20 -27.33
N TYR A 367 -21.37 -22.10 -26.36
CA TYR A 367 -22.70 -22.31 -25.77
C TYR A 367 -23.34 -21.01 -25.25
N LYS A 368 -24.48 -20.64 -25.85
CA LYS A 368 -25.25 -19.41 -25.57
C LYS A 368 -24.48 -18.11 -25.80
N SER A 369 -23.42 -18.11 -26.59
CA SER A 369 -22.75 -16.87 -27.00
C SER A 369 -23.68 -16.04 -27.88
N VAL A 370 -23.60 -14.72 -27.76
CA VAL A 370 -24.31 -13.78 -28.63
C VAL A 370 -23.33 -13.28 -29.68
N VAL A 371 -23.68 -13.45 -30.95
CA VAL A 371 -22.90 -13.06 -32.13
C VAL A 371 -23.74 -12.11 -32.98
N GLY A 372 -23.11 -11.22 -33.74
CA GLY A 372 -23.78 -10.24 -34.61
C GLY A 372 -22.77 -9.23 -35.15
N GLY A 373 -22.69 -9.04 -36.47
CA GLY A 373 -21.59 -8.30 -37.09
C GLY A 373 -20.19 -8.91 -36.84
N THR A 374 -20.16 -10.16 -36.34
CA THR A 374 -18.93 -10.85 -35.94
C THR A 374 -18.24 -11.43 -37.16
N ARG A 375 -16.96 -11.10 -37.35
CA ARG A 375 -16.19 -11.48 -38.54
C ARG A 375 -15.34 -12.72 -38.30
N PHE A 376 -15.63 -13.80 -39.04
CA PHE A 376 -14.97 -15.11 -38.89
C PHE A 376 -14.10 -15.52 -40.09
N GLU A 377 -13.85 -14.64 -41.05
CA GLU A 377 -13.14 -14.97 -42.29
C GLU A 377 -11.75 -15.57 -42.00
N GLY A 378 -11.50 -16.77 -42.53
CA GLY A 378 -10.27 -17.51 -42.28
C GLY A 378 -10.10 -18.08 -40.86
N ALA A 379 -11.10 -17.97 -39.99
CA ALA A 379 -11.05 -18.56 -38.66
C ALA A 379 -11.23 -20.09 -38.71
N ASN A 380 -10.40 -20.83 -37.97
CA ASN A 380 -10.53 -22.28 -37.84
C ASN A 380 -11.60 -22.64 -36.82
N LEU A 381 -12.84 -22.88 -37.27
CA LEU A 381 -13.98 -23.23 -36.42
C LEU A 381 -14.21 -24.73 -36.24
N LYS A 382 -13.33 -25.59 -36.75
CA LYS A 382 -13.53 -27.05 -36.72
C LYS A 382 -13.79 -27.55 -35.30
N ARG A 383 -14.75 -28.47 -35.15
CA ARG A 383 -15.23 -29.01 -33.86
C ARG A 383 -15.84 -27.99 -32.89
N SER A 384 -16.17 -26.77 -33.34
CA SER A 384 -17.01 -25.83 -32.57
C SER A 384 -18.49 -25.94 -32.97
N GLN A 385 -19.39 -25.38 -32.17
CA GLN A 385 -20.83 -25.36 -32.47
C GLN A 385 -21.18 -24.54 -33.72
N LEU A 386 -20.28 -23.63 -34.12
CA LEU A 386 -20.44 -22.74 -35.28
C LEU A 386 -19.84 -23.31 -36.57
N HIS A 387 -19.23 -24.50 -36.53
CA HIS A 387 -18.63 -25.10 -37.71
C HIS A 387 -19.68 -25.34 -38.81
N GLY A 388 -19.49 -24.71 -39.98
CA GLY A 388 -20.41 -24.81 -41.12
C GLY A 388 -21.74 -24.10 -40.92
N LYS A 389 -21.86 -23.22 -39.91
CA LYS A 389 -23.12 -22.52 -39.56
C LYS A 389 -22.96 -21.00 -39.48
N VAL A 390 -21.82 -20.46 -39.89
CA VAL A 390 -21.54 -19.01 -39.77
C VAL A 390 -22.50 -18.20 -40.63
N ASP A 391 -22.79 -18.66 -41.84
CA ASP A 391 -23.68 -17.95 -42.78
C ASP A 391 -25.15 -17.88 -42.29
N LEU A 392 -25.53 -18.72 -41.32
CA LEU A 392 -26.85 -18.70 -40.68
C LEU A 392 -26.97 -17.64 -39.59
N LEU A 393 -25.89 -16.91 -39.28
CA LEU A 393 -25.85 -15.93 -38.20
C LEU A 393 -26.20 -14.51 -38.68
N ASP A 394 -26.18 -14.26 -39.99
CA ASP A 394 -26.41 -12.93 -40.57
C ASP A 394 -27.90 -12.58 -40.78
N ASP A 395 -28.81 -13.57 -40.63
CA ASP A 395 -30.24 -13.42 -40.96
C ASP A 395 -31.15 -12.99 -39.77
N GLU A 396 -30.61 -12.82 -38.57
CA GLU A 396 -31.36 -12.33 -37.40
C GLU A 396 -30.60 -11.19 -36.69
N SER A 397 -30.56 -10.00 -37.30
CA SER A 397 -30.07 -8.77 -36.68
C SER A 397 -31.20 -7.91 -36.13
#